data_AF-A0A410P7X3-F1
#
_entry.id   AF-A0A410P7X3-F1
#
_cell.length_a   1.000
_cell.length_b   1.000
_cell.length_c   1.000
_cell.angle_alpha   90.00
_cell.angle_beta   90.00
_cell.angle_gamma   90.00
#
_symmetry.space_group_name_H-M   'P 1'
#
loop_
_entity.id
_entity.type
_entity.pdbx_description
1 polymer ?
#
loop_
_entity_poly.entity_id
_entity_poly.type
_entity_poly.pdbx_seq_one_letter_code
_entity_poly.pdbx_strand_id
1 'polypeptide(L)'
;VDVDPDTYCIDPSAVEAAIGPRTRAIMPVHMAGQMCDMDALGKLSADSGVPLIQDAAHAHGAQWRGKKVGELGSVAAFSFQNGKLMTAGEGGAVLFPDAEMYERGFVRHSCGRPPTDRGYFHRTSGSNFRLNEFSASVLRAQLGRLEDQITTREQRWPVLSRLLAEIPGVVP
;
A
#
# COMPACT_ATOMS: atom_id res chain seq x y z
N VAL A 1 4.03 0.38 17.96
CA VAL A 1 3.45 1.73 17.82
C VAL A 1 1.95 1.58 17.88
N ASP A 2 1.26 2.58 18.42
CA ASP A 2 -0.18 2.56 18.60
C ASP A 2 -0.91 3.10 17.35
N VAL A 3 -2.24 3.12 17.39
CA VAL A 3 -3.11 3.66 16.34
C VAL A 3 -3.98 4.79 16.87
N ASP A 4 -4.40 5.68 15.98
CA ASP A 4 -5.42 6.66 16.25
C ASP A 4 -6.79 5.94 16.46
N PRO A 5 -7.54 6.25 17.52
CA PRO A 5 -8.73 5.50 17.91
C PRO A 5 -9.94 5.74 17.00
N ASP A 6 -9.93 6.79 16.19
CA ASP A 6 -11.03 7.17 15.32
C ASP A 6 -10.83 6.65 13.89
N THR A 7 -9.58 6.62 13.42
CA THR A 7 -9.22 6.20 12.06
C THR A 7 -8.65 4.79 12.00
N TYR A 8 -8.15 4.27 13.13
CA TYR A 8 -7.39 3.02 13.24
C TYR A 8 -6.12 2.98 12.39
N CYS A 9 -5.71 4.14 11.87
CA CYS A 9 -4.43 4.34 11.21
C CYS A 9 -3.34 4.51 12.26
N ILE A 10 -2.10 4.19 11.89
CA ILE A 10 -0.93 4.37 12.75
C ILE A 10 -0.85 5.80 13.31
N ASP A 11 -0.65 5.95 14.62
CA ASP A 11 -0.51 7.26 15.27
C ASP A 11 0.90 7.83 15.03
N PRO A 12 1.05 9.00 14.37
CA PRO A 12 2.35 9.64 14.15
C PRO A 12 3.11 9.94 15.44
N SER A 13 2.44 10.32 16.54
CA SER A 13 3.11 10.62 17.82
C SER A 13 3.71 9.36 18.45
N ALA A 14 2.98 8.24 18.43
CA ALA A 14 3.52 6.94 18.84
C ALA A 14 4.68 6.46 17.95
N VAL A 15 4.67 6.80 16.66
CA VAL A 15 5.80 6.52 15.75
C VAL A 15 7.02 7.33 16.15
N GLU A 16 6.89 8.63 16.34
CA GLU A 16 7.99 9.52 16.74
C GLU A 16 8.70 9.01 18.01
N ALA A 17 7.92 8.63 19.02
CA ALA A 17 8.45 8.09 20.29
C ALA A 17 9.16 6.73 20.14
N ALA A 18 8.80 5.94 19.12
CA ALA A 18 9.36 4.60 18.90
C ALA A 18 10.55 4.57 17.95
N ILE A 19 10.82 5.64 17.20
CA ILE A 19 12.00 5.74 16.34
C ILE A 19 13.26 5.69 17.21
N GLY A 20 14.21 4.85 16.81
CA GLY A 20 15.50 4.74 17.47
C GLY A 20 16.59 4.21 16.53
N PRO A 21 17.82 3.98 17.04
CA PRO A 21 18.99 3.67 16.22
C PRO A 21 18.88 2.39 15.36
N ARG A 22 17.93 1.51 15.69
CA ARG A 22 17.68 0.26 14.97
C ARG A 22 16.51 0.35 13.99
N THR A 23 15.75 1.44 13.96
CA THR A 23 14.60 1.60 13.08
C THR A 23 15.07 1.71 11.63
N ARG A 24 14.51 0.88 10.74
CA ARG A 24 14.90 0.80 9.32
C ARG A 24 13.80 1.21 8.35
N ALA A 25 12.55 1.19 8.78
CA ALA A 25 11.40 1.65 8.02
C ALA A 25 10.25 2.00 8.96
N ILE A 26 9.36 2.87 8.50
CA ILE A 26 8.04 3.13 9.07
C ILE A 26 7.02 2.54 8.08
N MET A 27 6.07 1.74 8.56
CA MET A 27 5.13 1.01 7.71
C MET A 27 3.68 1.39 8.04
N PRO A 28 3.14 2.48 7.46
CA PRO A 28 1.72 2.78 7.59
C PRO A 28 0.85 1.78 6.84
N VAL A 29 -0.25 1.37 7.47
CA VAL A 29 -1.34 0.60 6.83
C VAL A 29 -2.52 1.53 6.66
N HIS A 30 -2.98 1.73 5.43
CA HIS A 30 -4.16 2.57 5.14
C HIS A 30 -5.45 1.83 5.49
N MET A 31 -5.87 1.91 6.75
CA MET A 31 -6.89 1.03 7.30
C MET A 31 -8.23 1.19 6.58
N ALA A 32 -8.83 0.08 6.12
CA ALA A 32 -10.08 0.08 5.36
C ALA A 32 -10.14 1.04 4.14
N GLY A 33 -8.99 1.49 3.62
CA GLY A 33 -8.91 2.48 2.55
C GLY A 33 -8.76 3.93 3.04
N GLN A 34 -8.91 4.18 4.35
CA GLN A 34 -8.57 5.45 4.99
C GLN A 34 -7.05 5.65 4.92
N MET A 35 -6.61 6.71 4.24
CA MET A 35 -5.20 7.06 4.18
C MET A 35 -4.70 7.50 5.56
N CYS A 36 -3.50 7.08 5.93
CA CYS A 36 -2.82 7.58 7.13
C CYS A 36 -2.46 9.06 6.95
N ASP A 37 -2.10 9.76 8.04
CA ASP A 37 -1.55 11.11 7.93
C ASP A 37 -0.16 11.10 7.27
N MET A 38 -0.15 11.14 5.94
CA MET A 38 1.07 11.06 5.15
C MET A 38 1.91 12.33 5.21
N ASP A 39 1.34 13.46 5.63
CA ASP A 39 2.10 14.69 5.87
C ASP A 39 2.92 14.56 7.15
N ALA A 40 2.29 14.12 8.25
CA ALA A 40 2.97 13.89 9.52
C ALA A 40 4.03 12.78 9.41
N LEU A 41 3.66 11.65 8.81
CA LEU A 41 4.60 10.55 8.60
C LEU A 41 5.73 10.92 7.63
N GLY A 42 5.43 11.69 6.59
CA GLY A 42 6.43 12.20 5.65
C GLY A 42 7.44 13.11 6.35
N LYS A 43 6.99 13.99 7.24
CA LYS A 43 7.87 14.82 8.08
C LYS A 43 8.75 13.96 8.99
N LEU A 44 8.17 13.00 9.72
CA LEU A 44 8.95 12.11 10.59
C LEU A 44 10.00 11.31 9.81
N SER A 45 9.65 10.86 8.60
CA SER A 45 10.58 10.17 7.70
C SER A 45 11.75 11.08 7.30
N ALA A 46 11.47 12.33 6.94
CA ALA A 46 12.50 13.30 6.58
C ALA A 46 13.40 13.66 7.77
N ASP A 47 12.82 13.93 8.94
CA ASP A 47 13.54 14.35 10.14
C ASP A 47 14.44 13.24 10.71
N SER A 48 13.98 11.98 10.66
CA SER A 48 14.71 10.83 11.20
C SER A 48 15.58 10.09 10.18
N GLY A 49 15.38 10.34 8.88
CA GLY A 49 16.01 9.58 7.79
C GLY A 49 15.49 8.13 7.65
N VAL A 50 14.43 7.76 8.36
CA VAL A 50 13.82 6.42 8.28
C VAL A 50 12.79 6.41 7.15
N PRO A 51 12.93 5.55 6.12
CA PRO A 51 12.03 5.54 4.97
C PRO A 51 10.63 5.01 5.28
N LEU A 52 9.64 5.45 4.49
CA LEU A 52 8.27 4.93 4.52
C LEU A 52 8.08 3.77 3.54
N ILE A 53 7.32 2.76 3.97
CA ILE A 53 6.81 1.67 3.13
C ILE A 53 5.32 1.53 3.38
N GLN A 54 4.48 1.95 2.44
CA GLN A 54 3.03 1.91 2.59
C GLN A 54 2.51 0.48 2.38
N ASP A 55 1.77 -0.05 3.36
CA ASP A 55 0.83 -1.14 3.10
C ASP A 55 -0.49 -0.54 2.61
N ALA A 56 -0.66 -0.58 1.30
CA ALA A 56 -1.81 -0.05 0.59
C ALA A 56 -2.78 -1.16 0.16
N ALA A 57 -2.74 -2.35 0.78
CA ALA A 57 -3.61 -3.47 0.43
C ALA A 57 -5.11 -3.13 0.51
N HIS A 58 -5.51 -2.14 1.31
CA HIS A 58 -6.89 -1.67 1.41
C HIS A 58 -7.17 -0.39 0.59
N ALA A 59 -6.14 0.23 0.02
CA ALA A 59 -6.18 1.59 -0.50
C ALA A 59 -6.05 1.65 -2.03
N HIS A 60 -6.65 0.68 -2.73
CA HIS A 60 -6.72 0.71 -4.19
C HIS A 60 -7.49 1.96 -4.63
N GLY A 61 -6.83 2.86 -5.35
CA GLY A 61 -7.42 4.12 -5.83
C GLY A 61 -7.55 5.23 -4.77
N ALA A 62 -7.13 5.00 -3.53
CA ALA A 62 -7.15 6.02 -2.49
C ALA A 62 -6.16 7.16 -2.80
N GLN A 63 -6.47 8.35 -2.28
CA GLN A 63 -5.69 9.55 -2.49
C GLN A 63 -5.47 10.31 -1.18
N TRP A 64 -4.28 10.88 -1.03
CA TRP A 64 -3.97 11.84 0.02
C TRP A 64 -3.71 13.20 -0.62
N ARG A 65 -4.54 14.20 -0.30
CA ARG A 65 -4.45 15.57 -0.84
C ARG A 65 -4.35 15.59 -2.38
N GLY A 66 -5.18 14.77 -3.04
CA GLY A 66 -5.23 14.65 -4.50
C GLY A 66 -4.10 13.83 -5.13
N LYS A 67 -3.17 13.28 -4.34
CA LYS A 67 -2.10 12.41 -4.81
C LYS A 67 -2.43 10.94 -4.54
N LYS A 68 -2.26 10.09 -5.54
CA LYS A 68 -2.40 8.63 -5.41
C LYS A 68 -1.27 8.08 -4.55
N VAL A 69 -1.49 6.90 -3.97
CA VAL A 69 -0.49 6.17 -3.15
C VAL A 69 0.93 6.15 -3.76
N GLY A 70 1.02 5.86 -5.07
CA GLY A 70 2.31 5.79 -5.78
C GLY A 70 2.98 7.16 -6.06
N GLU A 71 2.27 8.26 -5.85
CA GLU A 71 2.74 9.63 -6.07
C GLU A 71 3.27 10.29 -4.78
N LEU A 72 3.29 9.56 -3.66
CA LEU A 72 3.72 10.05 -2.34
C LEU A 72 5.22 9.86 -2.08
N GLY A 73 6.00 9.45 -3.08
CA GLY A 73 7.47 9.36 -2.97
C GLY A 73 7.99 8.26 -2.06
N SER A 74 7.17 7.26 -1.74
CA SER A 74 7.55 6.09 -0.95
C SER A 74 7.19 4.79 -1.66
N VAL A 75 7.81 3.68 -1.24
CA VAL A 75 7.42 2.34 -1.71
C VAL A 75 6.02 2.02 -1.20
N ALA A 76 5.19 1.40 -2.03
CA ALA A 76 3.86 0.96 -1.64
C ALA A 76 3.55 -0.45 -2.12
N ALA A 77 2.92 -1.26 -1.28
CA ALA A 77 2.51 -2.61 -1.63
C ALA A 77 0.99 -2.76 -1.67
N PHE A 78 0.49 -3.50 -2.66
CA PHE A 78 -0.93 -3.82 -2.85
C PHE A 78 -1.13 -5.34 -2.84
N SER A 79 -2.31 -5.76 -2.39
CA SER A 79 -2.75 -7.15 -2.44
C SER A 79 -3.94 -7.26 -3.36
N PHE A 80 -3.96 -8.31 -4.18
CA PHE A 80 -5.07 -8.66 -5.06
C PHE A 80 -5.71 -10.01 -4.67
N GLN A 81 -5.62 -10.37 -3.39
CA GLN A 81 -6.31 -11.51 -2.82
C GLN A 81 -7.84 -11.36 -3.01
N ASN A 82 -8.57 -12.48 -3.07
CA ASN A 82 -9.99 -12.57 -3.42
C ASN A 82 -10.92 -11.53 -2.76
N GLY A 83 -10.67 -11.13 -1.50
CA GLY A 83 -11.51 -10.17 -0.77
C GLY A 83 -11.11 -8.70 -0.95
N LYS A 84 -10.07 -8.40 -1.72
CA LYS A 84 -9.57 -7.03 -1.92
C LYS A 84 -10.42 -6.28 -2.95
N LEU A 85 -10.28 -4.95 -2.98
CA LEU A 85 -11.08 -4.06 -3.82
C LEU A 85 -11.01 -4.41 -5.32
N MET A 86 -9.90 -4.99 -5.76
CA MET A 86 -9.75 -5.65 -7.05
C MET A 86 -8.95 -6.95 -6.87
N THR A 87 -9.21 -7.96 -7.70
CA THR A 87 -8.66 -9.30 -7.46
C THR A 87 -8.50 -10.16 -8.71
N ALA A 88 -7.57 -11.11 -8.65
CA ALA A 88 -7.49 -12.26 -9.53
C ALA A 88 -7.45 -13.60 -8.75
N GLY A 89 -8.13 -13.64 -7.60
CA GLY A 89 -8.01 -14.70 -6.61
C GLY A 89 -6.78 -14.51 -5.72
N GLU A 90 -5.60 -14.45 -6.34
CA GLU A 90 -4.33 -14.15 -5.70
C GLU A 90 -3.51 -13.15 -6.52
N GLY A 91 -2.66 -12.39 -5.85
CA GLY A 91 -1.72 -11.47 -6.48
C GLY A 91 -1.27 -10.33 -5.58
N GLY A 92 -0.30 -9.57 -6.06
CA GLY A 92 0.14 -8.34 -5.41
C GLY A 92 0.97 -7.48 -6.36
N ALA A 93 1.25 -6.26 -5.92
CA ALA A 93 2.12 -5.33 -6.63
C ALA A 93 2.95 -4.54 -5.62
N VAL A 94 4.16 -4.14 -6.04
CA VAL A 94 4.97 -3.17 -5.30
C VAL A 94 5.25 -2.01 -6.25
N LEU A 95 4.88 -0.81 -5.83
CA LEU A 95 5.20 0.44 -6.51
C LEU A 95 6.48 1.00 -5.90
N PHE A 96 7.33 1.57 -6.76
CA PHE A 96 8.59 2.18 -6.37
C PHE A 96 8.59 3.65 -6.78
N PRO A 97 9.20 4.53 -5.96
CA PRO A 97 9.25 5.97 -6.26
C PRO A 97 10.28 6.31 -7.35
N ASP A 98 11.24 5.41 -7.63
CA ASP A 98 12.30 5.61 -8.61
C ASP A 98 12.70 4.30 -9.31
N ALA A 99 13.40 4.46 -10.44
CA ALA A 99 13.83 3.36 -11.29
C ALA A 99 14.91 2.48 -10.62
N GLU A 100 15.77 3.04 -9.76
CA GLU A 100 16.84 2.28 -9.12
C GLU A 100 16.28 1.26 -8.13
N MET A 101 15.32 1.68 -7.30
CA MET A 101 14.61 0.80 -6.38
C MET A 101 13.80 -0.26 -7.13
N TYR A 102 13.14 0.13 -8.23
CA TYR A 102 12.42 -0.81 -9.10
C TYR A 102 13.35 -1.91 -9.62
N GLU A 103 14.50 -1.56 -10.20
CA GLU A 103 15.44 -2.54 -10.75
C GLU A 103 15.97 -3.50 -9.67
N ARG A 104 16.26 -2.97 -8.48
CA ARG A 104 16.67 -3.78 -7.31
C ARG A 104 15.56 -4.74 -6.87
N GLY A 105 14.31 -4.28 -6.86
CA GLY A 105 13.14 -5.10 -6.55
C GLY A 105 12.91 -6.19 -7.60
N PHE A 106 12.98 -5.82 -8.88
CA PHE A 106 12.77 -6.73 -10.02
C PHE A 106 13.74 -7.91 -9.98
N VAL A 107 15.03 -7.66 -9.78
CA VAL A 107 16.01 -8.76 -9.77
C VAL A 107 15.74 -9.70 -8.59
N ARG A 108 15.34 -9.19 -7.41
CA ARG A 108 15.02 -10.03 -6.23
C ARG A 108 13.76 -10.88 -6.42
N HIS A 109 12.73 -10.37 -7.09
CA HIS A 109 11.48 -11.10 -7.35
C HIS A 109 11.64 -12.21 -8.39
N SER A 110 12.70 -12.14 -9.22
CA SER A 110 12.99 -13.08 -10.29
C SER A 110 14.29 -13.84 -10.05
N CYS A 111 14.40 -14.46 -8.87
CA CYS A 111 15.48 -15.36 -8.48
C CYS A 111 16.89 -14.73 -8.55
N GLY A 112 17.02 -13.42 -8.36
CA GLY A 112 18.32 -12.75 -8.43
C GLY A 112 18.88 -12.56 -9.84
N ARG A 113 18.08 -12.83 -10.89
CA ARG A 113 18.56 -12.88 -12.27
C ARG A 113 18.11 -11.66 -13.08
N PRO A 114 19.03 -10.91 -13.72
CA PRO A 114 18.66 -9.82 -14.63
C PRO A 114 17.80 -10.32 -15.80
N PRO A 115 16.82 -9.53 -16.27
CA PRO A 115 15.90 -9.97 -17.33
C PRO A 115 16.59 -10.27 -18.68
N THR A 116 17.74 -9.66 -18.95
CA THR A 116 18.50 -9.86 -20.19
C THR A 116 19.59 -10.94 -20.08
N ASP A 117 19.78 -11.54 -18.89
CA ASP A 117 20.82 -12.53 -18.67
C ASP A 117 20.53 -13.86 -19.38
N ARG A 118 21.51 -14.36 -20.14
CA ARG A 118 21.45 -15.65 -20.84
C ARG A 118 22.40 -16.70 -20.24
N GLY A 119 23.22 -16.32 -19.25
CA GLY A 119 24.29 -17.15 -18.69
C GLY A 119 23.99 -17.79 -17.34
N TYR A 120 22.79 -17.62 -16.79
CA TYR A 120 22.43 -18.02 -15.41
C TYR A 120 23.25 -17.27 -14.35
N PHE A 121 23.56 -15.99 -14.59
CA PHE A 121 24.29 -15.16 -13.65
C PHE A 121 23.35 -14.51 -12.63
N HIS A 122 23.18 -15.18 -11.50
CA HIS A 122 22.43 -14.67 -10.35
C HIS A 122 23.27 -13.65 -9.58
N ARG A 123 22.81 -12.39 -9.52
CA ARG A 123 23.55 -11.26 -8.92
C ARG A 123 23.28 -11.08 -7.42
N THR A 124 22.16 -11.59 -6.93
CA THR A 124 21.74 -11.44 -5.54
C THR A 124 20.84 -12.60 -5.13
N SER A 125 20.62 -12.77 -3.83
CA SER A 125 19.58 -13.68 -3.34
C SER A 125 18.19 -13.10 -3.62
N GLY A 126 17.23 -13.99 -3.78
CA GLY A 126 15.84 -13.63 -4.07
C GLY A 126 14.95 -14.86 -3.99
N SER A 127 13.74 -14.71 -4.50
CA SER A 127 12.78 -15.81 -4.65
C SER A 127 12.09 -15.69 -6.00
N ASN A 128 11.12 -16.57 -6.26
CA ASN A 128 10.22 -16.45 -7.40
C ASN A 128 8.86 -15.90 -6.93
N PHE A 129 8.65 -14.61 -7.17
CA PHE A 129 7.38 -13.92 -6.91
C PHE A 129 6.74 -13.37 -8.19
N ARG A 130 7.09 -13.94 -9.35
CA ARG A 130 6.54 -13.51 -10.65
C ARG A 130 5.04 -13.78 -10.70
N LEU A 131 4.26 -12.78 -11.11
CA LEU A 131 2.85 -12.95 -11.46
C LEU A 131 2.73 -13.60 -12.84
N ASN A 132 1.71 -14.44 -13.03
CA ASN A 132 1.43 -15.05 -14.34
C ASN A 132 0.49 -14.17 -15.18
N GLU A 133 0.51 -14.37 -16.50
CA GLU A 133 -0.27 -13.59 -17.48
C GLU A 133 -1.79 -13.72 -17.30
N PHE A 134 -2.30 -14.87 -16.86
CA PHE A 134 -3.73 -15.06 -16.64
C PHE A 134 -4.23 -14.17 -15.49
N SER A 135 -3.55 -14.20 -14.34
CA SER A 135 -3.86 -13.31 -13.22
C SER A 135 -3.73 -11.85 -13.63
N ALA A 136 -2.68 -11.47 -14.36
CA ALA A 136 -2.51 -10.10 -14.85
C ALA A 136 -3.67 -9.66 -15.77
N SER A 137 -4.15 -10.53 -16.67
CA SER A 137 -5.28 -10.23 -17.56
C SER A 137 -6.58 -9.94 -16.79
N VAL A 138 -6.84 -10.71 -15.73
CA VAL A 138 -8.01 -10.50 -14.86
C VAL A 138 -7.88 -9.17 -14.12
N LEU A 139 -6.71 -8.85 -13.57
CA LEU A 139 -6.46 -7.58 -12.88
C LEU A 139 -6.65 -6.37 -13.80
N ARG A 140 -6.22 -6.46 -15.07
CA ARG A 140 -6.47 -5.39 -16.06
C ARG A 140 -7.96 -5.11 -16.25
N ALA A 141 -8.78 -6.17 -16.33
CA ALA A 141 -10.23 -6.03 -16.44
C ALA A 141 -10.89 -5.49 -15.16
N GLN A 142 -10.35 -5.84 -13.98
CA GLN A 142 -10.81 -5.28 -12.70
C GLN A 142 -10.47 -3.80 -12.56
N LEU A 143 -9.27 -3.39 -12.98
CA LEU A 143 -8.81 -2.00 -12.91
C LEU A 143 -9.75 -1.06 -13.67
N GLY A 144 -10.28 -1.49 -14.81
CA GLY A 144 -11.25 -0.71 -15.60
C GLY A 144 -12.61 -0.47 -14.93
N ARG A 145 -12.90 -1.11 -13.79
CA ARG A 145 -14.13 -0.94 -13.00
C ARG A 145 -13.88 -0.35 -11.61
N LEU A 146 -12.62 -0.20 -11.22
CA LEU A 146 -12.23 0.16 -9.86
C LEU A 146 -12.77 1.54 -9.46
N GLU A 147 -12.64 2.52 -10.34
CA GLU A 147 -13.06 3.91 -10.08
C GLU A 147 -14.57 4.00 -9.80
N ASP A 148 -15.41 3.48 -10.71
CA ASP A 148 -16.87 3.48 -10.53
C ASP A 148 -17.32 2.75 -9.26
N GLN A 149 -16.64 1.66 -8.90
CA GLN A 149 -16.91 0.92 -7.67
C GLN A 149 -16.52 1.73 -6.42
N ILE A 150 -15.40 2.44 -6.45
CA ILE A 150 -15.00 3.36 -5.38
C ILE A 150 -16.02 4.49 -5.28
N THR A 151 -16.36 5.16 -6.38
CA THR A 151 -17.39 6.21 -6.40
C THR A 151 -18.70 5.75 -5.78
N THR A 152 -19.12 4.52 -6.08
CA THR A 152 -20.30 3.94 -5.46
C THR A 152 -20.13 3.81 -3.95
N ARG A 153 -19.01 3.25 -3.47
CA ARG A 153 -18.72 3.12 -2.03
C ARG A 153 -18.67 4.47 -1.31
N GLU A 154 -18.01 5.47 -1.91
CA GLU A 154 -17.92 6.84 -1.39
C GLU A 154 -19.28 7.53 -1.27
N GLN A 155 -20.23 7.20 -2.15
CA GLN A 155 -21.61 7.69 -2.01
C GLN A 155 -22.41 6.95 -0.93
N ARG A 156 -22.11 5.67 -0.67
CA ARG A 156 -22.88 4.84 0.27
C ARG A 156 -22.37 4.96 1.71
N TRP A 157 -21.06 5.12 1.90
CA TRP A 157 -20.46 5.21 3.23
C TRP A 157 -21.05 6.33 4.09
N PRO A 158 -21.21 7.59 3.63
CA PRO A 158 -21.81 8.64 4.44
C PRO A 158 -23.23 8.32 4.91
N VAL A 159 -24.00 7.60 4.10
CA VAL A 159 -25.36 7.17 4.47
C VAL A 159 -25.29 6.12 5.58
N LEU A 160 -24.46 5.08 5.40
CA LEU A 160 -24.32 4.01 6.39
C LEU A 160 -23.70 4.52 7.69
N SER A 161 -22.63 5.30 7.62
CA SER A 161 -21.95 5.90 8.76
C SER A 161 -22.92 6.74 9.60
N ARG A 162 -23.75 7.58 8.97
CA ARG A 162 -24.79 8.33 9.69
C ARG A 162 -25.78 7.41 10.41
N LEU A 163 -26.29 6.38 9.73
CA LEU A 163 -27.25 5.44 10.31
C LEU A 163 -26.65 4.62 11.47
N LEU A 164 -25.37 4.25 11.36
CA LEU A 164 -24.65 3.55 12.43
C LEU A 164 -24.46 4.46 13.66
N ALA A 165 -24.14 5.74 13.45
CA ALA A 165 -23.96 6.71 14.53
C ALA A 165 -25.25 7.01 15.33
N GLU A 166 -26.43 6.70 14.78
CA GLU A 166 -27.72 6.80 15.48
C GLU A 166 -27.94 5.64 16.47
N ILE A 167 -27.14 4.56 16.40
CA ILE A 167 -27.27 3.39 17.26
C ILE A 167 -26.46 3.61 18.56
N PRO A 168 -27.10 3.61 19.75
CA PRO A 168 -26.38 3.81 21.01
C PRO A 168 -25.25 2.80 21.20
N GLY A 169 -24.03 3.29 21.44
CA GLY A 169 -22.83 2.48 21.66
C GLY A 169 -22.07 2.07 20.39
N VAL A 170 -22.51 2.49 19.20
CA VAL A 170 -21.80 2.25 17.94
C VAL A 170 -21.08 3.52 17.50
N VAL A 171 -19.78 3.40 17.20
CA VAL A 171 -18.95 4.48 16.64
C VAL A 171 -18.40 3.97 15.30
N PRO A 172 -18.97 4.42 14.17
CA PRO A 172 -18.57 3.99 12.83
C PRO A 172 -17.33 4.70 12.30
#